data_AF-A0A183K5Q2-F1
#
_entry.id   AF-A0A183K5Q2-F1
#
_cell.length_a   1.000
_cell.length_b   1.000
_cell.length_c   1.000
_cell.angle_alpha   90.00
_cell.angle_beta   90.00
_cell.angle_gamma   90.00
#
_symmetry.space_group_name_H-M   'P 1'
#
loop_
_entity.id
_entity.type
_entity.pdbx_description
1 polymer ?
#
loop_
_entity_poly.entity_id
_entity_poly.type
_entity_poly.pdbx_seq_one_letter_code
_entity_poly.pdbx_strand_id
1 'polypeptide(L)'
;MNRDPYCPPEDVELRIEALSKKLFNLSSSNNNQWKAYRFQNNDEKYKIFTACITEFKHHIANSYLHEINSIEDLINYFMTPVETPDFLYKLTSDAKNNVCELPSNLNIQLEPVRYNPNEDHFFKVNAYPGRSTIVSNLAATKKYPSYRVSRLKRIRVEYEDM
;
A
#
# COMPACT_ATOMS: atom_id res chain seq x y z
N MET A 1 8.52 3.20 3.17
CA MET A 1 7.28 3.88 3.57
C MET A 1 6.18 3.26 2.73
N ASN A 2 5.29 2.49 3.34
CA ASN A 2 4.13 1.94 2.63
C ASN A 2 3.22 3.13 2.29
N ARG A 3 2.99 3.37 1.01
CA ARG A 3 1.94 4.29 0.57
C ARG A 3 0.65 3.49 0.65
N ASP A 4 -0.16 3.81 1.65
CA ASP A 4 -1.49 3.23 1.73
C ASP A 4 -2.32 3.75 0.54
N PRO A 5 -3.16 2.89 -0.06
CA PRO A 5 -4.03 3.32 -1.15
C PRO A 5 -4.96 4.42 -0.65
N TYR A 6 -5.15 5.45 -1.47
CA TYR A 6 -5.96 6.61 -1.15
C TYR A 6 -6.91 6.90 -2.30
N CYS A 7 -8.19 6.96 -1.97
CA CYS A 7 -9.25 7.36 -2.88
C CYS A 7 -9.76 8.74 -2.44
N PRO A 8 -9.60 9.79 -3.27
CA PRO A 8 -10.00 11.13 -2.90
C PRO A 8 -11.52 11.22 -2.79
N PRO A 9 -12.07 11.79 -1.69
CA PRO A 9 -13.50 12.08 -1.64
C PRO A 9 -13.86 13.20 -2.61
N GLU A 10 -15.09 13.22 -3.12
CA GLU A 10 -15.57 14.29 -4.02
C GLU A 10 -15.53 15.67 -3.33
N ASP A 11 -15.70 15.70 -2.01
CA ASP A 11 -15.75 16.92 -1.19
C ASP A 11 -14.38 17.44 -0.71
N VAL A 12 -13.25 16.99 -1.29
CA VAL A 12 -11.90 17.43 -0.86
C VAL A 12 -11.79 18.96 -0.84
N GLU A 13 -12.25 19.63 -1.91
CA GLU A 13 -12.16 21.09 -2.00
C GLU A 13 -12.94 21.79 -0.89
N LEU A 14 -14.18 21.35 -0.64
CA LEU A 14 -15.08 21.97 0.34
C LEU A 14 -14.54 21.82 1.77
N ARG A 15 -13.95 20.66 2.06
CA ARG A 15 -13.34 20.36 3.36
C ARG A 15 -12.10 21.19 3.60
N ILE A 16 -11.22 21.28 2.61
CA ILE A 16 -10.03 22.13 2.69
C ILE A 16 -10.42 23.62 2.79
N GLU A 17 -11.47 24.05 2.09
CA GLU A 17 -12.01 25.40 2.24
C GLU A 17 -12.47 25.66 3.68
N ALA A 18 -13.23 24.74 4.27
CA ALA A 18 -13.71 24.87 5.65
C ALA A 18 -12.56 24.92 6.67
N LEU A 19 -11.53 24.08 6.50
CA LEU A 19 -10.33 24.11 7.33
C LEU A 19 -9.55 25.42 7.18
N SER A 20 -9.43 25.92 5.94
CA SER A 20 -8.70 27.15 5.64
C SER A 20 -9.39 28.37 6.24
N LYS A 21 -10.73 28.43 6.20
CA LYS A 21 -11.53 29.43 6.90
C LYS A 21 -11.31 29.39 8.40
N LYS A 22 -11.33 28.18 8.99
CA LYS A 22 -11.20 27.98 10.44
C LYS A 22 -9.83 28.38 10.97
N LEU A 23 -8.75 28.14 10.21
CA LEU A 23 -7.38 28.37 10.66
C LEU A 23 -6.84 29.75 10.28
N PHE A 24 -7.21 30.27 9.11
CA PHE A 24 -6.60 31.48 8.54
C PHE A 24 -7.59 32.64 8.41
N ASN A 25 -8.86 32.47 8.78
CA ASN A 25 -9.92 33.47 8.63
C ASN A 25 -10.02 34.04 7.20
N LEU A 26 -9.71 33.23 6.19
CA LEU A 26 -9.80 33.63 4.78
C LEU A 26 -11.29 33.81 4.44
N SER A 27 -11.73 35.06 4.26
CA SER A 27 -13.10 35.38 3.88
C SER A 27 -13.36 34.93 2.44
N SER A 28 -14.45 34.17 2.20
CA SER A 28 -14.91 33.74 0.86
C SER A 28 -15.37 34.90 -0.05
N SER A 29 -15.17 36.15 0.34
CA SER A 29 -15.80 37.30 -0.32
C SER A 29 -15.34 37.55 -1.76
N ASN A 30 -14.25 36.96 -2.24
CA ASN A 30 -13.74 37.21 -3.60
C ASN A 30 -13.30 35.92 -4.33
N ASN A 31 -14.08 35.53 -5.35
CA ASN A 31 -13.67 34.82 -6.58
C ASN A 31 -12.46 33.87 -6.47
N ASN A 32 -12.58 32.73 -5.77
CA ASN A 32 -11.55 31.67 -5.72
C ASN A 32 -10.13 32.11 -5.29
N GLN A 33 -9.93 33.36 -4.82
CA GLN A 33 -8.61 33.88 -4.44
C GLN A 33 -8.01 33.16 -3.23
N TRP A 34 -8.85 32.48 -2.43
CA TRP A 34 -8.40 31.67 -1.30
C TRP A 34 -7.55 30.47 -1.74
N LYS A 35 -7.78 29.89 -2.93
CA LYS A 35 -6.95 28.78 -3.45
C LYS A 35 -5.52 29.23 -3.75
N ALA A 36 -5.38 30.46 -4.26
CA ALA A 36 -4.09 31.09 -4.55
C ALA A 36 -3.34 31.58 -3.30
N TYR A 37 -3.89 31.41 -2.09
CA TYR A 37 -3.23 31.79 -0.86
C TYR A 37 -1.94 30.96 -0.67
N ARG A 38 -0.82 31.68 -0.53
CA ARG A 38 0.50 31.09 -0.30
C ARG A 38 0.83 31.13 1.18
N PHE A 39 1.24 29.99 1.73
CA PHE A 39 1.64 29.89 3.13
C PHE A 39 2.89 30.75 3.39
N GLN A 40 2.84 31.57 4.44
CA GLN A 40 3.95 32.47 4.78
C GLN A 40 4.89 31.81 5.79
N ASN A 41 4.33 31.04 6.73
CA ASN A 41 5.08 30.46 7.83
C ASN A 41 5.01 28.93 7.82
N ASN A 42 6.07 28.27 8.32
CA ASN A 42 6.08 26.82 8.51
C ASN A 42 5.05 26.37 9.54
N ASP A 43 4.74 27.21 10.54
CA ASP A 43 3.72 26.91 11.54
C ASP A 43 2.31 26.85 10.93
N GLU A 44 2.04 27.68 9.93
CA GLU A 44 0.78 27.66 9.17
C GLU A 44 0.65 26.36 8.37
N LYS A 45 1.72 26.00 7.64
CA LYS A 45 1.81 24.71 6.92
C LYS A 45 1.59 23.53 7.87
N TYR A 46 2.25 23.53 9.02
CA TYR A 46 2.12 22.45 9.99
C TYR A 46 0.68 22.28 10.49
N LYS A 47 0.02 23.39 10.85
CA LYS A 47 -1.37 23.36 11.34
C LYS A 47 -2.35 22.83 10.29
N ILE A 48 -2.27 23.35 9.06
CA ILE A 48 -3.19 22.91 7.99
C ILE A 48 -2.92 21.47 7.57
N PHE A 49 -1.65 21.08 7.40
CA PHE A 49 -1.30 19.70 7.01
C PHE A 49 -1.74 18.70 8.08
N THR A 50 -1.54 19.01 9.36
CA THR A 50 -1.99 18.14 10.45
C THR A 50 -3.50 17.99 10.42
N ALA A 51 -4.26 19.07 10.22
CA ALA A 51 -5.71 19.02 10.10
C ALA A 51 -6.16 18.16 8.90
N CYS A 52 -5.58 18.37 7.72
CA CYS A 52 -5.91 17.58 6.53
C CYS A 52 -5.56 16.10 6.69
N ILE A 53 -4.40 15.77 7.29
CA ILE A 53 -4.00 14.38 7.56
C ILE A 53 -5.03 13.71 8.48
N THR A 54 -5.50 14.41 9.51
CA THR A 54 -6.53 13.85 10.41
C THR A 54 -7.88 13.67 9.71
N GLU A 55 -8.24 14.57 8.80
CA GLU A 55 -9.53 14.54 8.12
C GLU A 55 -9.59 13.47 7.01
N PHE A 56 -8.59 13.43 6.13
CA PHE A 56 -8.53 12.51 5.01
C PHE A 56 -7.88 11.17 5.37
N LYS A 57 -7.32 11.04 6.58
CA LYS A 57 -6.55 9.87 7.03
C LYS A 57 -5.43 9.49 6.05
N HIS A 58 -4.89 10.47 5.33
CA HIS A 58 -3.85 10.29 4.33
C HIS A 58 -2.65 11.17 4.66
N HIS A 59 -1.47 10.56 4.72
CA HIS A 59 -0.23 11.22 5.10
C HIS A 59 0.42 11.94 3.92
N ILE A 60 0.95 13.14 4.17
CA ILE A 60 1.75 13.88 3.20
C ILE A 60 3.20 13.38 3.28
N ALA A 61 3.77 12.95 2.16
CA ALA A 61 5.16 12.47 2.15
C ALA A 61 6.15 13.65 2.28
N ASN A 62 7.26 13.42 2.98
CA ASN A 62 8.31 14.43 3.20
C ASN A 62 8.85 15.03 1.89
N SER A 63 8.88 14.24 0.82
CA SER A 63 9.30 14.70 -0.52
C SER A 63 8.38 15.80 -1.06
N TYR A 64 7.09 15.79 -0.75
CA TYR A 64 6.12 16.76 -1.29
C TYR A 64 5.98 18.03 -0.44
N LEU A 65 6.53 18.07 0.78
CA LEU A 65 6.36 19.21 1.69
C LEU A 65 6.88 20.55 1.14
N HIS A 66 7.96 20.49 0.33
CA HIS A 66 8.55 21.67 -0.28
C HIS A 66 7.84 22.11 -1.57
N GLU A 67 7.13 21.18 -2.23
CA GLU A 67 6.35 21.45 -3.45
C GLU A 67 5.03 22.16 -3.08
N ILE A 68 4.42 21.79 -1.97
CA ILE A 68 3.14 22.36 -1.51
C ILE A 68 3.38 23.74 -0.87
N ASN A 69 3.11 24.81 -1.62
CA ASN A 69 3.32 26.19 -1.16
C ASN A 69 2.03 27.02 -1.11
N SER A 70 1.01 26.61 -1.86
CA SER A 70 -0.32 27.21 -1.87
C SER A 70 -1.41 26.23 -1.43
N ILE A 71 -2.60 26.75 -1.15
CA ILE A 71 -3.77 25.92 -0.88
C ILE A 71 -4.19 25.13 -2.12
N GLU A 72 -4.01 25.69 -3.31
CA GLU A 72 -4.22 24.99 -4.58
C GLU A 72 -3.33 23.76 -4.72
N ASP A 73 -2.03 23.87 -4.40
CA ASP A 73 -1.12 22.72 -4.41
C ASP A 73 -1.56 21.63 -3.43
N LEU A 74 -2.08 22.04 -2.27
CA LEU A 74 -2.59 21.13 -1.24
C LEU A 74 -3.86 20.40 -1.73
N ILE A 75 -4.77 21.12 -2.38
CA ILE A 75 -5.97 20.52 -2.99
C ILE A 75 -5.56 19.52 -4.06
N ASN A 76 -4.64 19.90 -4.96
CA ASN A 76 -4.14 19.02 -6.01
C ASN A 76 -3.51 17.73 -5.44
N TYR A 77 -2.76 17.85 -4.33
CA TYR A 77 -2.20 16.71 -3.64
C TYR A 77 -3.27 15.73 -3.14
N PHE A 78 -4.28 16.23 -2.42
CA PHE A 78 -5.36 15.40 -1.87
C PHE A 78 -6.44 15.00 -2.88
N MET A 79 -6.46 15.60 -4.06
CA MET A 79 -7.28 15.15 -5.20
C MET A 79 -6.60 14.04 -6.00
N THR A 80 -5.28 13.88 -5.86
CA THR A 80 -4.54 12.85 -6.61
C THR A 80 -4.76 11.48 -5.95
N PRO A 81 -5.37 10.51 -6.64
CA PRO A 81 -5.53 9.16 -6.11
C PRO A 81 -4.18 8.44 -5.99
N VAL A 82 -4.04 7.60 -4.98
CA VAL A 82 -2.85 6.75 -4.78
C VAL A 82 -3.26 5.29 -4.88
N GLU A 83 -2.71 4.60 -5.88
CA GLU A 83 -2.96 3.18 -6.09
C GLU A 83 -2.06 2.31 -5.22
N THR A 84 -2.50 1.06 -4.98
CA THR A 84 -1.66 0.05 -4.32
C THR A 84 -0.43 -0.24 -5.16
N PRO A 85 0.78 -0.32 -4.56
CA PRO A 85 2.00 -0.63 -5.31
C PRO A 85 2.04 -2.06 -5.86
N ASP A 86 1.24 -2.98 -5.31
CA ASP A 86 1.16 -4.36 -5.79
C ASP A 86 0.16 -4.49 -6.93
N PHE A 87 0.69 -4.58 -8.15
CA PHE A 87 -0.10 -4.72 -9.37
C PHE A 87 -0.90 -6.03 -9.41
N LEU A 88 -0.37 -7.13 -8.87
CA LEU A 88 -1.11 -8.40 -8.84
C LEU A 88 -2.31 -8.30 -7.92
N TYR A 89 -2.13 -7.66 -6.76
CA TYR A 89 -3.23 -7.40 -5.85
C TYR A 89 -4.29 -6.50 -6.50
N LYS A 90 -3.86 -5.42 -7.17
CA LYS A 90 -4.78 -4.54 -7.92
C LYS A 90 -5.57 -5.29 -8.99
N LEU A 91 -4.89 -6.05 -9.86
CA LEU A 91 -5.53 -6.77 -10.95
C LEU A 91 -6.57 -7.77 -10.43
N THR A 92 -6.27 -8.46 -9.32
CA THR A 92 -7.21 -9.40 -8.71
C THR A 92 -8.37 -8.73 -7.99
N SER A 93 -8.17 -7.57 -7.35
CA SER A 93 -9.26 -6.79 -6.78
C SER A 93 -10.18 -6.23 -7.86
N ASP A 94 -9.60 -5.70 -8.94
CA ASP A 94 -10.34 -5.13 -10.06
C ASP A 94 -11.16 -6.20 -10.77
N ALA A 95 -10.60 -7.40 -10.93
CA ALA A 95 -11.32 -8.55 -11.46
C ALA A 95 -12.49 -9.00 -10.58
N LYS A 96 -12.31 -9.04 -9.25
CA LYS A 96 -13.39 -9.35 -8.31
C LYS A 96 -14.49 -8.28 -8.29
N ASN A 97 -14.11 -7.02 -8.52
CA ASN A 97 -15.02 -5.89 -8.56
C ASN A 97 -15.65 -5.68 -9.95
N ASN A 98 -15.42 -6.59 -10.91
CA ASN A 98 -15.90 -6.50 -12.30
C ASN A 98 -15.44 -5.23 -13.05
N VAL A 99 -14.34 -4.61 -12.61
CA VAL A 99 -13.72 -3.46 -13.29
C VAL A 99 -12.86 -3.92 -14.47
N CYS A 100 -12.26 -5.11 -14.35
CA CYS A 100 -11.43 -5.73 -15.38
C CYS A 100 -11.83 -7.19 -15.56
N GLU A 101 -12.18 -7.62 -16.77
CA GLU A 101 -12.49 -9.03 -17.03
C GLU A 101 -11.19 -9.81 -17.26
N LEU A 102 -10.94 -10.79 -16.39
CA LEU A 102 -9.87 -11.77 -16.61
C LEU A 102 -10.31 -12.78 -17.68
N PRO A 103 -9.41 -13.20 -18.58
CA PRO A 103 -9.68 -14.31 -19.49
C PRO A 103 -10.15 -15.55 -18.73
N SER A 104 -11.12 -16.29 -19.28
CA SER A 104 -11.71 -17.48 -18.63
C SER A 104 -10.71 -18.59 -18.33
N ASN A 105 -9.58 -18.60 -19.02
CA ASN A 105 -8.47 -19.54 -18.82
C ASN A 105 -7.36 -19.03 -17.88
N LEU A 106 -7.53 -17.85 -17.28
CA LEU A 106 -6.54 -17.25 -16.38
C LEU A 106 -7.07 -17.20 -14.94
N ASN A 107 -6.39 -17.90 -14.04
CA ASN A 107 -6.64 -17.81 -12.60
C ASN A 107 -5.39 -17.30 -11.89
N ILE A 108 -5.52 -16.26 -11.07
CA ILE A 108 -4.41 -15.64 -10.35
C ILE A 108 -4.45 -16.08 -8.89
N GLN A 109 -3.36 -16.69 -8.44
CA GLN A 109 -3.20 -17.12 -7.06
C GLN A 109 -2.35 -16.12 -6.28
N LEU A 110 -2.97 -15.32 -5.42
CA LEU A 110 -2.29 -14.31 -4.60
C LEU A 110 -1.46 -14.93 -3.47
N GLU A 111 -2.00 -15.95 -2.82
CA GLU A 111 -1.34 -16.58 -1.69
C GLU A 111 -0.46 -17.72 -2.18
N PRO A 112 0.87 -17.65 -2.02
CA PRO A 112 1.76 -18.70 -2.46
C PRO A 112 1.48 -19.96 -1.64
N VAL A 113 1.04 -21.03 -2.30
CA VAL A 113 0.92 -22.35 -1.68
C VAL A 113 2.32 -22.94 -1.58
N ARG A 114 2.76 -23.19 -0.36
CA ARG A 114 4.06 -23.81 -0.08
C ARG A 114 3.86 -25.30 0.19
N TYR A 115 4.85 -26.09 -0.18
CA TYR A 115 4.87 -27.50 0.17
C TYR A 115 5.06 -27.67 1.69
N ASN A 116 4.13 -28.38 2.30
CA ASN A 116 4.22 -28.85 3.67
C ASN A 116 3.74 -30.32 3.70
N PRO A 117 4.61 -31.29 4.02
CA PRO A 117 4.23 -32.71 3.97
C PRO A 117 3.26 -33.13 5.07
N ASN A 118 3.04 -32.29 6.08
CA ASN A 118 2.08 -32.56 7.14
C ASN A 118 0.66 -32.11 6.76
N GLU A 119 0.54 -31.25 5.75
CA GLU A 119 -0.74 -30.73 5.28
C GLU A 119 -1.10 -31.41 3.97
N ASP A 120 -2.36 -31.80 3.80
CA ASP A 120 -2.86 -32.39 2.55
C ASP A 120 -3.18 -31.26 1.54
N HIS A 121 -2.13 -30.57 1.11
CA HIS A 121 -2.21 -29.49 0.13
C HIS A 121 -1.96 -30.00 -1.30
N PHE A 122 -2.19 -29.13 -2.27
CA PHE A 122 -2.09 -29.40 -3.71
C PHE A 122 -0.78 -30.11 -4.14
N PHE A 123 0.35 -29.82 -3.46
CA PHE A 123 1.64 -30.45 -3.74
C PHE A 123 1.92 -31.62 -2.80
N LYS A 124 1.90 -32.85 -3.34
CA LYS A 124 2.27 -34.07 -2.59
C LYS A 124 3.79 -34.32 -2.52
N VAL A 125 4.52 -33.81 -3.50
CA VAL A 125 5.98 -33.97 -3.63
C VAL A 125 6.61 -32.61 -3.91
N ASN A 126 7.80 -32.37 -3.37
CA ASN A 126 8.59 -31.18 -3.67
C ASN A 126 9.73 -31.49 -4.65
N ALA A 127 10.26 -30.46 -5.31
CA ALA A 127 11.39 -30.60 -6.22
C ALA A 127 12.72 -31.00 -5.52
N TYR A 128 12.77 -30.97 -4.18
CA TYR A 128 13.96 -31.21 -3.37
C TYR A 128 13.67 -32.25 -2.28
N PRO A 129 13.57 -33.55 -2.64
CA PRO A 129 13.28 -34.60 -1.67
C PRO A 129 14.38 -34.65 -0.60
N GLY A 130 13.99 -34.90 0.64
CA GLY A 130 14.92 -35.00 1.78
C GLY A 130 15.51 -33.67 2.29
N ARG A 131 15.22 -32.53 1.65
CA ARG A 131 15.64 -31.20 2.14
C ARG A 131 14.57 -30.53 3.01
N SER A 132 15.02 -29.81 4.04
CA SER A 132 14.13 -29.01 4.91
C SER A 132 13.74 -27.70 4.23
N THR A 133 12.47 -27.30 4.36
CA THR A 133 11.94 -26.02 3.87
C THR A 133 11.85 -25.03 5.03
N ILE A 134 12.96 -24.30 5.25
CA ILE A 134 13.07 -23.35 6.36
C ILE A 134 12.75 -21.95 5.83
N VAL A 135 11.79 -21.28 6.48
CA VAL A 135 11.48 -19.88 6.23
C VAL A 135 12.37 -19.03 7.13
N SER A 136 13.18 -18.15 6.55
CA SER A 136 14.15 -17.34 7.28
C SER A 136 13.66 -15.92 7.60
N ASN A 137 12.83 -15.33 6.75
CA ASN A 137 12.37 -13.96 6.90
C ASN A 137 11.32 -13.83 8.02
N LEU A 138 11.48 -12.91 8.96
CA LEU A 138 10.60 -12.71 10.12
C LEU A 138 9.11 -12.59 9.73
N ALA A 139 8.79 -11.74 8.76
CA ALA A 139 7.41 -11.58 8.30
C ALA A 139 6.83 -12.88 7.72
N ALA A 140 7.65 -13.61 6.96
CA ALA A 140 7.25 -14.88 6.36
C ALA A 140 7.14 -16.01 7.40
N THR A 141 7.98 -16.03 8.44
CA THR A 141 7.92 -17.04 9.52
C THR A 141 6.62 -17.00 10.30
N LYS A 142 6.01 -15.82 10.43
CA LYS A 142 4.69 -15.66 11.06
C LYS A 142 3.56 -16.22 10.19
N LYS A 143 3.66 -16.08 8.87
CA LYS A 143 2.62 -16.50 7.92
C LYS A 143 2.75 -17.98 7.53
N TYR A 144 3.97 -18.50 7.43
CA TYR A 144 4.23 -19.85 6.91
C TYR A 144 5.09 -20.66 7.89
N PRO A 145 4.64 -21.86 8.30
CA PRO A 145 5.43 -22.73 9.16
C PRO A 145 6.65 -23.26 8.40
N SER A 146 7.79 -23.30 9.07
CA SER A 146 8.97 -23.99 8.56
C SER A 146 8.83 -25.49 8.75
N TYR A 147 9.21 -26.29 7.75
CA TYR A 147 9.23 -27.74 7.87
C TYR A 147 10.68 -28.27 7.88
N ARG A 148 10.99 -29.10 8.87
CA ARG A 148 12.30 -29.74 9.03
C ARG A 148 12.20 -31.23 8.78
N VAL A 149 12.97 -31.71 7.82
CA VAL A 149 13.04 -33.14 7.49
C VAL A 149 13.80 -33.90 8.59
N SER A 150 13.24 -35.06 8.97
CA SER A 150 13.88 -35.99 9.90
C SER A 150 15.22 -36.47 9.37
N ARG A 151 16.20 -36.70 10.25
CA ARG A 151 17.56 -37.10 9.84
C ARG A 151 17.58 -38.36 8.95
N LEU A 152 16.66 -39.29 9.18
CA LEU A 152 16.53 -40.53 8.42
C LEU A 152 16.06 -40.33 6.96
N LYS A 153 15.29 -39.27 6.72
CA LYS A 153 14.74 -38.94 5.39
C LYS A 153 15.62 -37.95 4.63
N ARG A 154 16.73 -37.48 5.21
CA ARG A 154 17.66 -36.57 4.51
C ARG A 154 18.48 -37.36 3.52
N ILE A 155 18.37 -36.99 2.26
CA ILE A 155 19.27 -37.46 1.22
C ILE A 155 20.60 -36.74 1.48
N ARG A 156 21.65 -37.52 1.80
CA ARG A 156 23.03 -37.02 1.72
C ARG A 156 23.39 -37.02 0.24
N VAL A 157 23.74 -35.85 -0.28
CA VAL A 157 24.41 -35.75 -1.57
C VAL A 157 25.88 -35.76 -1.20
N GLU A 158 26.57 -36.85 -1.48
CA GLU A 158 28.01 -36.93 -1.24
C GLU A 158 28.74 -36.15 -2.35
N TYR A 159 30.00 -35.79 -2.12
CA TYR A 159 30.80 -35.04 -3.11
C TYR A 159 30.95 -35.81 -4.44
N GLU A 160 30.84 -37.13 -4.39
CA GLU A 160 30.95 -38.03 -5.54
C GLU A 160 29.70 -38.04 -6.46
N ASP A 161 28.58 -37.46 -6.01
CA ASP A 161 27.31 -37.40 -6.75
C ASP A 161 27.09 -36.10 -7.55
N MET A 162 28.07 -35.17 -7.55
CA MET A 162 28.06 -33.91 -8.32
C MET A 162 28.98 -33.97 -9.54
#